data_AF-A0A6G1B7M9-F1
#
_entry.id   AF-A0A6G1B7M9-F1
#
_cell.length_a   1.000
_cell.length_b   1.000
_cell.length_c   1.000
_cell.angle_alpha   90.00
_cell.angle_beta   90.00
_cell.angle_gamma   90.00
#
_symmetry.space_group_name_H-M   'P 1'
#
loop_
_entity.id
_entity.type
_entity.pdbx_description
1 polymer ?
#
loop_
_entity_poly.entity_id
_entity_poly.type
_entity_poly.pdbx_seq_one_letter_code
_entity_poly.pdbx_strand_id
1 'polypeptide(L)'
;VTCYKCQKYHLGLCYDIMKICILKDQQSCAVENYYFLTKKGRSLYYYSRLSCVSNCEDINLLSFEKRTELICCKHANYCNLPEGV
;
A
#
# COMPACT_ATOMS: atom_id res chain seq x y z
N VAL A 1 13.37 -11.40 -2.42
CA VAL A 1 12.11 -11.09 -1.69
C VAL A 1 11.01 -10.86 -2.70
N THR A 2 9.86 -11.48 -2.51
CA THR A 2 8.68 -11.37 -3.38
C THR A 2 7.64 -10.46 -2.72
N CYS A 3 6.89 -9.67 -3.49
CA CYS A 3 5.83 -8.78 -3.01
C CYS A 3 4.55 -8.99 -3.81
N TYR A 4 3.41 -8.56 -3.26
CA TYR A 4 2.16 -8.51 -4.01
C TYR A 4 2.04 -7.25 -4.86
N LYS A 5 1.35 -7.38 -5.99
CA LYS A 5 0.94 -6.29 -6.88
C LYS A 5 -0.57 -6.33 -7.10
N CYS A 6 -1.23 -5.25 -6.72
CA CYS A 6 -2.66 -5.06 -6.90
C CYS A 6 -2.95 -3.56 -7.00
N GLN A 7 -3.72 -3.10 -7.99
CA GLN A 7 -4.06 -1.67 -8.06
C GLN A 7 -5.12 -1.29 -7.03
N LYS A 8 -6.11 -2.15 -6.83
CA LYS A 8 -7.17 -1.96 -5.83
C LYS A 8 -7.33 -3.18 -4.94
N TYR A 9 -6.60 -3.18 -3.81
CA TYR A 9 -6.74 -4.15 -2.73
C TYR A 9 -7.66 -3.59 -1.65
N HIS A 10 -8.67 -4.34 -1.25
CA HIS A 10 -9.63 -3.92 -0.24
C HIS A 10 -10.06 -5.11 0.59
N LEU A 11 -9.77 -5.06 1.89
CA LEU A 11 -10.19 -6.04 2.90
C LEU A 11 -9.96 -7.51 2.50
N GLY A 12 -8.73 -7.87 2.13
CA GLY A 12 -8.40 -9.25 1.74
C GLY A 12 -8.52 -9.54 0.24
N LEU A 13 -9.21 -8.69 -0.52
CA LEU A 13 -9.50 -8.94 -1.93
C LEU A 13 -8.74 -7.97 -2.85
N CYS A 14 -8.10 -8.50 -3.88
CA CYS A 14 -7.67 -7.68 -5.02
C CYS A 14 -8.83 -7.64 -6.02
N TYR A 15 -9.33 -6.44 -6.34
CA TYR A 15 -10.40 -6.27 -7.35
C TYR A 15 -9.90 -6.37 -8.79
N ASP A 16 -8.59 -6.43 -8.97
CA ASP A 16 -7.93 -6.84 -10.20
C ASP A 16 -7.33 -8.24 -10.03
N ILE A 17 -6.51 -8.67 -11.00
CA ILE A 17 -5.70 -9.88 -10.86
C ILE A 17 -4.56 -9.60 -9.87
N MET A 18 -4.55 -10.33 -8.74
CA MET A 18 -3.41 -10.33 -7.81
C MET A 18 -2.17 -10.86 -8.53
N LYS A 19 -1.13 -10.03 -8.62
CA LYS A 19 0.16 -10.39 -9.24
C LYS A 19 1.25 -10.40 -8.18
N ILE A 20 2.41 -10.91 -8.55
CA ILE A 20 3.62 -10.85 -7.72
C ILE A 20 4.73 -10.09 -8.45
N CYS A 21 5.67 -9.52 -7.68
CA CYS A 21 6.94 -9.01 -8.19
C CYS A 21 8.09 -9.45 -7.30
N ILE A 22 9.26 -9.65 -7.90
CA ILE A 22 10.49 -9.97 -7.20
C ILE A 22 11.29 -8.68 -7.10
N LEU A 23 11.70 -8.32 -5.88
CA LEU A 23 12.50 -7.11 -5.66
C LEU A 23 13.83 -7.19 -6.42
N LYS A 24 14.12 -6.13 -7.17
CA LYS A 24 15.43 -5.85 -7.76
C LYS A 24 16.27 -4.98 -6.83
N ASP A 25 17.50 -4.68 -7.25
CA ASP A 25 18.35 -3.74 -6.52
C ASP A 25 17.64 -2.39 -6.33
N GLN A 26 17.80 -1.81 -5.14
CA GLN A 26 17.14 -0.57 -4.69
C GLN A 26 15.60 -0.57 -4.67
N GLN A 27 14.94 -1.71 -4.88
CA GLN A 27 13.48 -1.82 -4.75
C GLN A 27 13.06 -2.29 -3.36
N SER A 28 11.87 -1.86 -2.94
CA SER A 28 11.17 -2.34 -1.75
C SER A 28 9.74 -2.74 -2.10
N CYS A 29 9.14 -3.62 -1.31
CA CYS A 29 7.71 -3.82 -1.36
C CYS A 29 7.04 -2.55 -0.80
N ALA A 30 5.89 -2.20 -1.34
CA ALA A 30 5.16 -1.00 -0.96
C ALA A 30 3.67 -1.29 -0.82
N VAL A 31 3.05 -0.64 0.17
CA VAL A 31 1.60 -0.51 0.32
C VAL A 31 1.25 0.97 0.38
N GLU A 32 0.43 1.43 -0.56
CA GLU A 32 -0.17 2.77 -0.54
C GLU A 32 -1.60 2.64 0.00
N ASN A 33 -1.86 3.05 1.23
CA ASN A 33 -3.19 3.10 1.83
C ASN A 33 -3.86 4.43 1.50
N TYR A 34 -5.04 4.36 0.89
CA TYR A 34 -5.86 5.53 0.58
C TYR A 34 -6.99 5.66 1.59
N TYR A 35 -7.16 6.86 2.13
CA TYR A 35 -8.22 7.21 3.06
C TYR A 35 -8.98 8.43 2.57
N PHE A 36 -10.29 8.45 2.80
CA PHE A 36 -11.09 9.66 2.71
C PHE A 36 -11.13 10.38 4.05
N LEU A 37 -11.03 11.70 4.03
CA LEU A 37 -11.21 12.53 5.22
C LEU A 37 -12.67 12.93 5.33
N THR A 38 -13.28 12.59 6.45
CA THR A 38 -14.61 13.11 6.80
C THR A 38 -14.51 14.60 7.12
N LYS A 39 -15.62 15.34 7.05
CA LYS A 39 -15.72 16.74 7.51
C LYS A 39 -15.28 16.95 8.96
N LYS A 40 -15.26 15.87 9.78
CA LYS A 40 -14.81 15.87 11.18
C LYS A 40 -13.32 15.50 11.34
N GLY A 41 -12.55 15.42 10.25
CA GLY A 41 -11.11 15.09 10.25
C GLY A 41 -10.78 13.61 10.43
N ARG A 42 -11.77 12.72 10.49
CA ARG A 42 -11.52 11.26 10.60
C ARG A 42 -11.08 10.70 9.25
N SER A 43 -10.00 9.92 9.26
CA SER A 43 -9.55 9.14 8.10
C SER A 43 -10.31 7.82 8.03
N LEU A 44 -11.06 7.60 6.96
CA LEU A 44 -11.74 6.34 6.68
C LEU A 44 -10.99 5.61 5.58
N TYR A 45 -10.56 4.39 5.86
CA TYR A 45 -9.89 3.54 4.88
C TYR A 45 -10.77 3.34 3.65
N TYR A 46 -10.18 3.42 2.46
CA TYR A 46 -10.88 3.21 1.20
C TYR A 46 -10.36 2.01 0.42
N TYR A 47 -9.05 1.92 0.17
CA TYR A 47 -8.39 0.77 -0.43
C TYR A 47 -6.88 0.94 -0.27
N SER A 48 -6.14 -0.12 -0.58
CA SER A 48 -4.68 -0.09 -0.67
C SER A 48 -4.24 -0.44 -2.09
N ARG A 49 -3.09 0.10 -2.51
CA ARG A 49 -2.37 -0.37 -3.69
C ARG A 49 -1.10 -1.07 -3.26
N LEU A 50 -0.88 -2.27 -3.78
CA LEU A 50 0.28 -3.10 -3.47
C LEU A 50 1.25 -3.04 -4.65
N SER A 51 2.54 -2.81 -4.40
CA SER A 51 3.53 -2.72 -5.47
C SER A 51 4.97 -3.03 -5.06
N CYS A 52 5.87 -3.10 -6.04
CA CYS A 52 7.32 -2.97 -5.84
C CYS A 52 7.73 -1.58 -6.36
N VAL A 53 8.44 -0.81 -5.55
CA VAL A 53 8.83 0.59 -5.85
C VAL A 53 10.31 0.78 -5.56
N SER A 54 11.00 1.52 -6.42
CA SER A 54 12.39 1.94 -6.20
C SER A 54 12.44 3.18 -5.30
N ASN A 55 13.47 3.31 -4.47
CA ASN A 55 13.65 4.47 -3.57
C ASN A 55 12.40 4.74 -2.71
N CYS A 56 11.87 3.67 -2.13
CA CYS A 56 10.66 3.73 -1.30
C CYS A 56 11.01 4.22 0.10
N GLU A 57 10.32 5.25 0.57
CA GLU A 57 10.37 5.75 1.94
C GLU A 57 8.95 5.86 2.51
N ASP A 58 8.81 5.69 3.82
CA ASP A 58 7.52 5.83 4.49
C ASP A 58 7.06 7.29 4.40
N ILE A 59 5.90 7.51 3.80
CA ILE A 59 5.36 8.85 3.53
C ILE A 59 3.90 8.90 3.97
N ASN A 60 3.52 9.98 4.65
CA ASN A 60 2.13 10.24 5.03
C ASN A 60 1.71 11.61 4.46
N LEU A 61 0.92 11.58 3.38
CA LEU A 61 0.42 12.76 2.68
C LEU A 61 -1.00 13.07 3.15
N LEU A 62 -1.18 14.26 3.71
CA LEU A 62 -2.49 14.81 4.08
C LEU A 62 -2.89 15.90 3.08
N SER A 63 -4.02 15.72 2.40
CA SER A 63 -4.68 16.71 1.55
C SER A 63 -6.05 17.06 2.14
N PHE A 64 -6.80 17.97 1.51
CA PHE A 64 -8.04 18.52 2.05
C PHE A 64 -9.13 17.44 2.29
N GLU A 65 -9.24 16.46 1.40
CA GLU A 65 -10.27 15.41 1.45
C GLU A 65 -9.70 13.99 1.48
N LYS A 66 -8.37 13.86 1.41
CA LYS A 66 -7.69 12.57 1.23
C LYS A 66 -6.45 12.50 2.09
N ARG A 67 -6.22 11.34 2.68
CA ARG A 67 -4.92 10.96 3.25
C ARG A 67 -4.40 9.77 2.47
N THR A 68 -3.13 9.81 2.12
CA THR A 68 -2.43 8.69 1.49
C THR A 68 -1.22 8.35 2.35
N GLU A 69 -1.06 7.08 2.67
CA GLU A 69 0.07 6.58 3.43
C GLU A 69 0.81 5.53 2.60
N LEU A 70 2.08 5.78 2.32
CA LEU A 70 2.99 4.83 1.68
C LEU A 70 3.84 4.20 2.78
N ILE A 71 3.80 2.87 2.89
CA ILE A 71 4.65 2.10 3.79
C ILE A 71 5.51 1.16 2.97
N CYS A 72 6.80 1.13 3.27
CA CYS A 72 7.82 0.40 2.55
C CYS A 72 8.39 -0.74 3.41
N CYS A 73 8.61 -1.91 2.82
CA CYS A 73 9.19 -3.05 3.52
C CYS A 73 10.06 -3.91 2.61
N LYS A 74 11.11 -4.50 3.17
CA LYS A 74 12.07 -5.36 2.44
C LYS A 74 12.50 -6.62 3.19
N HIS A 75 11.97 -6.84 4.40
CA HIS A 75 12.50 -7.82 5.36
C HIS A 75 11.91 -9.23 5.21
N ALA A 76 10.77 -9.37 4.53
CA ALA A 76 10.08 -10.65 4.35
C ALA A 76 9.33 -10.72 3.03
N ASN A 77 9.10 -11.94 2.52
CA ASN A 77 8.22 -12.15 1.38
C ASN A 77 6.79 -11.70 1.74
N TYR A 78 6.14 -11.01 0.81
CA TYR A 78 4.76 -10.52 0.92
C TYR A 78 4.52 -9.55 2.09
N CYS A 79 5.57 -8.89 2.58
CA CYS A 79 5.47 -7.96 3.69
C CYS A 79 4.55 -6.74 3.43
N ASN A 80 4.20 -6.48 2.16
CA ASN A 80 3.24 -5.43 1.79
C ASN A 80 1.78 -5.89 1.81
N LEU A 81 1.50 -7.07 2.35
CA LEU A 81 0.13 -7.45 2.68
C LEU A 81 -0.24 -6.78 4.02
N PRO A 82 -1.29 -5.94 4.08
CA PRO A 82 -1.72 -5.35 5.36
C PRO A 82 -2.18 -6.47 6.30
N GLU A 83 -1.53 -6.60 7.45
CA GLU A 83 -1.99 -7.50 8.52
C GLU A 83 -3.20 -6.87 9.22
N GLY A 84 -4.32 -7.58 9.29
CA GLY A 84 -5.48 -7.19 10.08
C GLY A 84 -6.59 -6.48 9.30
N VAL A 85 -7.53 -7.27 8.81
CA VAL A 85 -8.96 -6.94 8.87
C VAL A 85 -9.63 -7.98 9.74
#